data_AF-A0A7V2E9E1-F1
#
_entry.id   AF-A0A7V2E9E1-F1
#
_cell.length_a   1.000
_cell.length_b   1.000
_cell.length_c   1.000
_cell.angle_alpha   90.00
_cell.angle_beta   90.00
_cell.angle_gamma   90.00
#
_symmetry.space_group_name_H-M   'P 1'
#
loop_
_entity.id
_entity.type
_entity.pdbx_description
1 polymer ?
#
loop_
_entity_poly.entity_id
_entity_poly.type
_entity_poly.pdbx_seq_one_letter_code
_entity_poly.pdbx_strand_id
1 'polypeptide(L)'
;MKRPPKPINRMTLQELLTQADKCARDLGEHFHAGLFTALADFHEVSRPVRKKSRFPTVQALKNSLDKLSENAEEALLLSDFLLDHLEEILRRAKVELERQRV
;
A
#
# COMPACT_ATOMS: atom_id res chain seq x y z
N MET A 1 -2.34 6.35 7.07
CA MET A 1 -1.80 7.67 6.63
C MET A 1 -2.82 8.80 6.72
N LYS A 2 -2.41 10.03 7.10
CA LYS A 2 -3.26 11.23 6.98
C LYS A 2 -3.24 11.71 5.52
N ARG A 3 -4.41 11.95 4.91
CA ARG A 3 -4.50 12.58 3.56
C ARG A 3 -3.66 13.86 3.52
N PRO A 4 -2.99 14.16 2.40
CA PRO A 4 -2.20 15.36 2.26
C PRO A 4 -3.08 16.59 2.51
N PRO A 5 -2.55 17.61 3.21
CA PRO A 5 -3.32 18.81 3.56
C PRO A 5 -3.69 19.64 2.33
N LYS A 6 -2.97 19.46 1.22
CA LYS A 6 -3.29 20.07 -0.08
C LYS A 6 -3.94 19.03 -1.00
N PRO A 7 -5.06 19.37 -1.66
CA PRO A 7 -5.61 18.51 -2.70
C PRO A 7 -4.62 18.38 -3.87
N ILE A 8 -4.54 17.17 -4.45
CA ILE A 8 -3.58 16.78 -5.50
C ILE A 8 -3.57 17.79 -6.67
N ASN A 9 -4.75 18.26 -7.08
CA ASN A 9 -4.91 19.24 -8.17
C ASN A 9 -4.24 20.60 -7.90
N ARG A 10 -3.98 20.95 -6.63
CA ARG A 10 -3.33 22.21 -6.24
C ARG A 10 -1.83 22.08 -5.98
N MET A 11 -1.27 20.88 -6.06
CA MET A 11 0.17 20.67 -5.93
C MET A 11 0.90 21.11 -7.21
N THR A 12 2.12 21.60 -7.06
CA THR A 12 3.06 21.79 -8.17
C THR A 12 3.57 20.45 -8.69
N LEU A 13 4.11 20.41 -9.92
CA LEU A 13 4.64 19.16 -10.49
C LEU A 13 5.79 18.58 -9.64
N GLN A 14 6.66 19.45 -9.11
CA GLN A 14 7.75 19.04 -8.24
C GLN A 14 7.24 18.45 -6.92
N GLU A 15 6.21 19.06 -6.31
CA GLU A 15 5.55 18.51 -5.11
C GLU A 15 4.94 17.13 -5.41
N LEU A 16 4.25 16.97 -6.55
CA LEU A 16 3.66 15.68 -6.96
C LEU A 16 4.71 14.59 -7.14
N LEU A 17 5.80 14.87 -7.86
CA LEU A 17 6.88 13.91 -8.09
C LEU A 17 7.55 13.51 -6.77
N THR A 18 7.80 14.48 -5.90
CA THR A 18 8.41 14.22 -4.58
C THR A 18 7.50 13.35 -3.71
N GLN A 19 6.20 13.64 -3.71
CA GLN A 19 5.22 12.91 -2.92
C GLN A 19 5.00 11.49 -3.48
N ALA A 20 5.00 11.32 -4.81
CA ALA A 20 4.91 10.02 -5.46
C ALA A 20 6.14 9.15 -5.15
N ASP A 21 7.35 9.70 -5.23
CA ASP A 21 8.59 9.00 -4.88
C ASP A 21 8.59 8.56 -3.40
N LYS A 22 8.18 9.45 -2.50
CA LYS A 22 8.00 9.12 -1.09
C LYS A 22 6.99 7.98 -0.91
N CYS A 23 5.80 8.09 -1.49
CA CYS A 23 4.77 7.08 -1.33
C CYS A 23 5.18 5.73 -1.92
N ALA A 24 5.95 5.71 -3.02
CA ALA A 24 6.46 4.48 -3.59
C ALA A 24 7.45 3.77 -2.66
N ARG A 25 8.31 4.53 -1.96
CA ARG A 25 9.20 3.98 -0.92
C ARG A 25 8.41 3.47 0.28
N ASP A 26 7.50 4.29 0.81
CA ASP A 26 6.66 3.93 1.95
C ASP A 26 5.84 2.65 1.66
N LEU A 27 5.30 2.52 0.44
CA LEU A 27 4.58 1.34 -0.02
C LEU A 27 5.51 0.11 -0.10
N GLY A 28 6.71 0.26 -0.67
CA GLY A 28 7.69 -0.82 -0.73
C GLY A 28 8.11 -1.31 0.65
N GLU A 29 8.36 -0.38 1.59
CA GLU A 29 8.65 -0.71 2.98
C GLU A 29 7.47 -1.43 3.65
N HIS A 30 6.23 -0.97 3.43
CA HIS A 30 5.03 -1.61 3.99
C HIS A 30 4.81 -3.03 3.47
N PHE A 31 5.07 -3.29 2.19
CA PHE A 31 5.04 -4.64 1.63
C PHE A 31 6.06 -5.55 2.31
N HIS A 32 7.31 -5.10 2.41
CA HIS A 32 8.40 -5.92 2.93
C HIS A 32 8.31 -6.15 4.43
N ALA A 33 8.04 -5.11 5.22
CA ALA A 33 8.02 -5.18 6.68
C ALA A 33 6.67 -5.64 7.23
N GLY A 34 5.56 -5.21 6.62
CA GLY A 34 4.21 -5.48 7.10
C GLY A 34 3.61 -6.70 6.42
N LEU A 35 3.25 -6.56 5.13
CA LEU A 35 2.40 -7.52 4.44
C LEU A 35 3.04 -8.91 4.30
N PHE A 36 4.30 -8.99 3.87
CA PHE A 36 4.98 -10.29 3.69
C PHE A 36 5.21 -11.01 5.01
N THR A 37 5.51 -10.27 6.08
CA THR A 37 5.63 -10.83 7.44
C THR A 37 4.28 -11.39 7.90
N ALA A 38 3.20 -10.61 7.76
CA ALA A 38 1.86 -11.05 8.15
C ALA A 38 1.37 -12.27 7.33
N LEU A 39 1.71 -12.31 6.03
CA LEU A 39 1.40 -13.44 5.16
C LEU A 39 2.16 -14.71 5.57
N ALA A 40 3.44 -14.58 5.92
CA ALA A 40 4.26 -15.69 6.40
C ALA A 40 3.70 -16.26 7.72
N ASP A 41 3.33 -15.38 8.67
CA ASP A 41 2.71 -15.76 9.94
C ASP A 41 1.37 -16.48 9.73
N PHE A 42 0.50 -15.91 8.88
CA PHE A 42 -0.78 -16.53 8.53
C PHE A 42 -0.58 -17.90 7.89
N HIS A 43 0.35 -18.01 6.95
CA HIS A 43 0.67 -19.26 6.28
C HIS A 43 1.16 -20.33 7.28
N GLU A 44 2.05 -19.99 8.21
CA GLU A 44 2.51 -20.90 9.27
C GLU A 44 1.37 -21.41 10.16
N VAL A 45 0.44 -20.53 10.53
CA VAL A 45 -0.71 -20.89 11.40
C VAL A 45 -1.82 -21.62 10.64
N SER A 46 -1.97 -21.36 9.34
CA SER A 46 -2.95 -22.02 8.47
C SER A 46 -2.56 -23.45 8.11
N ARG A 47 -1.28 -23.79 8.20
CA ARG A 47 -0.78 -25.14 7.91
C ARG A 47 -1.37 -26.15 8.90
N PRO A 48 -1.83 -27.31 8.42
CA PRO A 48 -2.25 -28.40 9.29
C PRO A 48 -1.03 -29.05 9.94
N VAL A 49 -0.40 -28.35 10.88
CA VAL A 49 0.70 -28.91 11.68
C VAL A 49 0.09 -29.86 12.70
N ARG A 50 0.61 -31.09 12.79
CA ARG A 50 0.25 -32.10 13.81
C ARG A 50 0.64 -31.62 15.22
N LYS A 51 0.07 -30.52 15.74
CA LYS A 51 0.27 -30.09 17.12
C LYS A 51 -0.86 -30.67 17.98
N LYS A 52 -0.48 -31.34 19.07
CA LYS A 52 -1.36 -32.09 19.98
C LYS A 52 -2.45 -31.26 20.67
N SER A 53 -2.47 -29.93 20.56
CA SER A 53 -3.51 -29.08 21.18
C SER A 53 -4.48 -28.52 20.15
N ARG A 54 -5.77 -28.91 20.22
CA ARG A 54 -6.84 -28.51 19.29
C ARG A 54 -7.36 -27.08 19.46
N PHE A 55 -7.11 -26.44 20.61
CA PHE A 55 -7.77 -25.18 21.00
C PHE A 55 -7.01 -23.87 20.72
N PRO A 56 -5.65 -23.80 20.71
CA PRO A 56 -4.94 -22.56 20.39
C PRO A 56 -4.95 -22.19 18.90
N THR A 57 -5.36 -23.10 18.01
CA THR A 57 -5.16 -22.95 16.56
C THR A 57 -6.15 -22.00 15.89
N VAL A 58 -7.42 -22.01 16.31
CA VAL A 58 -8.47 -21.18 15.65
C VAL A 58 -8.33 -19.70 16.01
N GLN A 59 -8.08 -19.38 17.29
CA GLN A 59 -7.87 -17.99 17.70
C GLN A 59 -6.58 -17.41 17.12
N ALA A 60 -5.49 -18.19 17.09
CA ALA A 60 -4.26 -17.77 16.44
C ALA A 60 -4.46 -17.52 14.94
N LEU A 61 -5.23 -18.37 14.27
CA LEU A 61 -5.57 -18.20 12.86
C LEU A 61 -6.41 -16.95 12.62
N LYS A 62 -7.40 -16.69 13.48
CA LYS A 62 -8.20 -15.46 13.39
C LYS A 62 -7.32 -14.23 13.58
N ASN A 63 -6.47 -14.21 14.61
CA ASN A 63 -5.59 -13.07 14.87
C ASN A 63 -4.61 -12.82 13.72
N SER A 64 -4.04 -13.86 13.11
CA SER A 64 -3.14 -13.70 11.97
C SER A 64 -3.88 -13.26 10.71
N LEU A 65 -5.12 -13.71 10.51
CA LEU A 65 -5.99 -13.24 9.44
C LEU A 65 -6.37 -11.77 9.61
N ASP A 66 -6.80 -11.36 10.81
CA ASP A 66 -7.18 -9.98 11.11
C ASP A 66 -5.99 -9.05 10.84
N LYS A 67 -4.79 -9.43 11.33
CA LYS A 67 -3.55 -8.68 11.06
C LYS A 67 -3.19 -8.62 9.57
N LEU A 68 -3.37 -9.71 8.82
CA LEU A 68 -3.13 -9.73 7.38
C LEU A 68 -4.11 -8.81 6.65
N SER A 69 -5.39 -8.82 7.04
CA SER A 69 -6.44 -7.95 6.48
C SER A 69 -6.12 -6.48 6.72
N GLU A 70 -5.76 -6.10 7.95
CA GLU A 70 -5.37 -4.73 8.29
C GLU A 70 -4.18 -4.25 7.46
N ASN A 71 -3.13 -5.08 7.31
CA ASN A 71 -1.96 -4.74 6.49
C ASN A 71 -2.32 -4.62 5.01
N ALA A 72 -3.21 -5.47 4.50
CA ALA A 72 -3.67 -5.42 3.12
C ALA A 72 -4.51 -4.17 2.85
N GLU A 73 -5.41 -3.79 3.76
CA GLU A 73 -6.19 -2.55 3.67
C GLU A 73 -5.27 -1.32 3.65
N GLU A 74 -4.26 -1.27 4.51
CA GLU A 74 -3.29 -0.18 4.49
C GLU A 74 -2.47 -0.15 3.19
N ALA A 75 -2.05 -1.30 2.67
CA ALA A 75 -1.34 -1.40 1.39
C ALA A 75 -2.20 -0.92 0.20
N LEU A 76 -3.50 -1.25 0.20
CA LEU A 76 -4.44 -0.77 -0.80
C LEU A 76 -4.60 0.75 -0.74
N LEU A 77 -4.76 1.32 0.46
CA LEU A 77 -4.86 2.76 0.65
C LEU A 77 -3.61 3.51 0.15
N LEU A 78 -2.42 2.97 0.40
CA LEU A 78 -1.16 3.51 -0.10
C LEU A 78 -1.05 3.39 -1.63
N SER A 79 -1.53 2.27 -2.19
CA SER A 79 -1.52 2.02 -3.63
C SER A 79 -2.46 2.97 -4.37
N ASP A 80 -3.69 3.14 -3.87
CA ASP A 80 -4.67 4.09 -4.41
C ASP A 80 -4.11 5.51 -4.37
N PHE A 81 -3.49 5.89 -3.25
CA PHE A 81 -2.89 7.21 -3.11
C PHE A 81 -1.76 7.46 -4.11
N LEU A 82 -0.87 6.47 -4.30
CA LEU A 82 0.19 6.55 -5.30
C LEU A 82 -0.39 6.64 -6.72
N LEU A 83 -1.41 5.85 -7.01
CA LEU A 83 -2.08 5.84 -8.32
C LEU A 83 -2.65 7.23 -8.65
N ASP A 84 -3.37 7.85 -7.71
CA ASP A 84 -3.91 9.21 -7.89
C ASP A 84 -2.80 10.23 -8.25
N HIS A 85 -1.62 10.12 -7.62
CA HIS A 85 -0.50 11.03 -7.90
C HIS A 85 0.08 10.78 -9.29
N LEU A 86 0.27 9.51 -9.67
CA LEU A 86 0.82 9.13 -10.96
C LEU A 86 -0.12 9.50 -12.11
N GLU A 87 -1.43 9.35 -11.93
CA GLU A 87 -2.44 9.76 -12.90
C GLU A 87 -2.40 11.28 -13.14
N GLU A 88 -2.31 12.09 -12.08
CA GLU A 88 -2.22 13.54 -12.21
C GLU A 88 -0.90 13.97 -12.89
N ILE A 89 0.23 13.33 -12.55
CA ILE A 89 1.52 13.56 -13.21
C ILE A 89 1.41 13.24 -14.70
N LEU A 90 0.85 12.09 -15.06
CA LEU A 90 0.66 11.67 -16.45
C LEU A 90 -0.24 12.65 -17.21
N ARG A 91 -1.34 13.09 -16.60
CA ARG A 91 -2.26 14.07 -17.18
C ARG A 91 -1.53 15.37 -17.52
N ARG A 92 -0.72 15.90 -16.60
CA ARG A 92 0.07 17.13 -16.83
C ARG A 92 1.13 16.94 -17.91
N ALA A 93 1.82 15.81 -17.92
CA ALA A 93 2.82 15.50 -18.93
C ALA A 93 2.20 15.44 -20.35
N LYS A 94 1.00 14.86 -20.49
CA LYS A 94 0.27 14.82 -21.76
C LYS A 94 -0.09 16.22 -22.26
N VAL A 95 -0.64 17.06 -21.39
CA VAL A 95 -0.99 18.45 -21.73
C VAL A 95 0.24 19.25 -22.17
N GLU A 96 1.36 19.07 -21.48
CA GLU A 96 2.61 19.76 -21.85
C GLU A 96 3.16 19.28 -23.19
N LEU A 97 3.10 17.96 -23.47
CA LEU A 97 3.50 17.41 -24.76
C LEU A 97 2.65 17.94 -25.92
N GLU A 98 1.35 18.10 -25.71
CA GLU A 98 0.44 18.68 -26.70
C GLU A 98 0.78 20.15 -26.98
N ARG A 99 1.14 20.93 -25.95
CA ARG A 99 1.58 22.33 -26.13
C ARG A 99 2.86 22.46 -26.93
N GLN A 100 3.80 21.53 -26.76
CA GLN A 100 5.08 21.54 -27.48
C GLN A 100 4.95 21.11 -28.95
N ARG A 101 3.82 20.50 -29.34
CA ARG A 101 3.53 20.07 -30.72
C ARG A 101 2.84 21.14 -31.57
N VAL A 102 2.36 22.22 -30.96
CA VAL A 102 1.73 23.38 -31.61
C VAL A 102 2.78 24.47 -31.82
#